data_AF-A0A7K4JU53-F1
#
_entry.id   AF-A0A7K4JU53-F1
#
_cell.length_a   1.000
_cell.length_b   1.000
_cell.length_c   1.000
_cell.angle_alpha   90.00
_cell.angle_beta   90.00
_cell.angle_gamma   90.00
#
_symmetry.space_group_name_H-M   'P 1'
#
loop_
_entity.id
_entity.type
_entity.pdbx_description
1 polymer ?
#
loop_
_entity_poly.entity_id
_entity_poly.type
_entity_poly.pdbx_seq_one_letter_code
_entity_poly.pdbx_strand_id
1 'polypeptide(L)'
;FASQFDVGIPLMTKCCNRHDRCYDTCGKEKNDCDEEFQSCLSKICRDVQKTLGISESVQACKSTVQVLFDAVIHLGCKPYLDSQRAACMCQYEDKTDL
;
A
#
# COMPACT_ATOMS: atom_id res chain seq x y z
N PHE A 1 -25.72 9.66 -9.06
CA PHE A 1 -24.45 10.33 -9.40
C PHE A 1 -23.39 9.26 -9.50
N ALA A 2 -23.15 8.74 -10.70
CA ALA A 2 -22.18 7.68 -10.94
C ALA A 2 -20.85 8.31 -11.34
N SER A 3 -19.77 7.93 -10.66
CA SER A 3 -18.41 8.16 -11.15
C SER A 3 -17.55 7.01 -10.67
N GLN A 4 -17.62 5.91 -11.42
CA GLN A 4 -16.47 5.21 -12.01
C GLN A 4 -15.11 5.52 -11.37
N PHE A 5 -14.95 5.16 -10.10
CA PHE A 5 -13.67 5.16 -9.38
C PHE A 5 -13.26 3.74 -8.98
N ASP A 6 -13.88 2.73 -9.59
CA ASP A 6 -13.52 1.31 -9.41
C ASP A 6 -12.47 0.83 -10.42
N VAL A 7 -11.93 1.71 -11.25
CA VAL A 7 -10.74 1.39 -12.06
C VAL A 7 -9.51 1.90 -11.32
N GLY A 8 -9.26 1.31 -10.15
CA GLY A 8 -7.88 1.28 -9.64
C GLY A 8 -7.02 0.69 -10.75
N ILE A 9 -6.00 1.42 -11.20
CA ILE A 9 -5.05 0.93 -12.19
C ILE A 9 -4.60 -0.46 -11.71
N PRO A 10 -4.79 -1.55 -12.48
CA PRO A 10 -4.58 -2.92 -11.97
C PRO A 10 -3.20 -3.14 -11.33
N LEU A 11 -2.21 -2.33 -11.71
CA LEU A 11 -0.87 -2.31 -11.13
C LEU A 11 -0.81 -1.66 -9.74
N MET A 12 -1.58 -0.61 -9.48
CA MET A 12 -1.69 0.03 -8.16
C MET A 12 -2.37 -0.92 -7.16
N THR A 13 -3.47 -1.57 -7.57
CA THR A 13 -4.15 -2.58 -6.73
C THR A 13 -3.21 -3.71 -6.33
N LYS A 14 -2.31 -4.15 -7.22
CA LYS A 14 -1.30 -5.18 -6.88
C LYS A 14 -0.32 -4.70 -5.81
N CYS A 15 0.10 -3.43 -5.85
CA CYS A 15 0.97 -2.87 -4.82
C CYS A 15 0.24 -2.75 -3.47
N CYS A 16 -1.02 -2.30 -3.47
CA CYS A 16 -1.83 -2.22 -2.25
C CYS A 16 -2.02 -3.60 -1.63
N ASN A 17 -2.44 -4.60 -2.41
CA ASN A 17 -2.64 -5.97 -1.89
C ASN A 17 -1.36 -6.58 -1.30
N ARG A 18 -0.18 -6.22 -1.81
CA ARG A 18 1.10 -6.66 -1.25
C ARG A 18 1.40 -5.93 0.06
N HIS A 19 1.13 -4.63 0.13
CA HIS A 19 1.30 -3.81 1.34
C HIS A 19 0.39 -4.29 2.47
N ASP A 20 -0.89 -4.50 2.19
CA ASP A 20 -1.86 -5.02 3.16
C ASP A 20 -1.41 -6.38 3.71
N ARG A 21 -0.94 -7.29 2.84
CA ARG A 21 -0.40 -8.58 3.27
C ARG A 21 0.84 -8.44 4.15
N CYS A 22 1.68 -7.44 3.90
CA CYS A 22 2.84 -7.16 4.74
C CYS A 22 2.40 -6.68 6.13
N TYR A 23 1.42 -5.76 6.19
CA TYR A 23 0.80 -5.32 7.43
C TYR A 23 0.12 -6.45 8.21
N ASP A 24 -0.47 -7.42 7.50
CA ASP A 24 -1.12 -8.60 8.10
C ASP A 24 -0.13 -9.71 8.50
N THR A 25 1.18 -9.48 8.37
CA THR A 25 2.19 -10.43 8.85
C THR A 25 2.67 -10.01 10.23
N CYS A 26 2.39 -10.83 11.25
CA CYS A 26 2.76 -10.52 12.63
C CYS A 26 4.28 -10.25 12.78
N GLY A 27 4.61 -9.13 13.43
CA GLY A 27 5.98 -8.71 13.72
C GLY A 27 6.71 -8.06 12.54
N LYS A 28 6.05 -7.84 11.39
CA LYS A 28 6.62 -7.04 10.31
C LYS A 28 6.64 -5.57 10.69
N GLU A 29 7.77 -4.91 10.46
CA GLU A 29 7.90 -3.49 10.71
C GLU A 29 7.16 -2.67 9.66
N LYS A 30 6.44 -1.63 10.10
CA LYS A 30 5.73 -0.72 9.22
C LYS A 30 6.64 -0.14 8.13
N ASN A 31 7.84 0.28 8.50
CA ASN A 31 8.79 0.90 7.58
C ASN A 31 9.22 -0.04 6.45
N ASP A 32 9.50 -1.31 6.76
CA ASP A 32 9.81 -2.33 5.74
C ASP A 32 8.67 -2.46 4.72
N CYS A 33 7.42 -2.54 5.22
CA CYS A 33 6.24 -2.65 4.37
C CYS A 33 6.05 -1.40 3.49
N ASP A 34 6.25 -0.21 4.05
CA ASP A 34 6.10 1.05 3.33
C ASP A 34 7.20 1.27 2.27
N GLU A 35 8.44 0.89 2.57
CA GLU A 35 9.56 0.91 1.61
C GLU A 35 9.31 -0.05 0.43
N GLU A 36 8.82 -1.27 0.72
CA GLU A 36 8.40 -2.21 -0.31
C GLU A 36 7.28 -1.64 -1.19
N PHE A 37 6.31 -0.96 -0.58
CA PHE A 37 5.20 -0.31 -1.27
C PHE A 37 5.69 0.83 -2.18
N GLN A 38 6.58 1.70 -1.70
CA GLN A 38 7.19 2.77 -2.49
C GLN A 38 7.95 2.21 -3.70
N SER A 39 8.71 1.14 -3.49
CA SER A 39 9.44 0.44 -4.55
C SER A 39 8.49 -0.16 -5.59
N CYS A 40 7.38 -0.74 -5.15
CA CYS A 40 6.33 -1.26 -6.03
C CYS A 40 5.72 -0.17 -6.91
N LEU A 41 5.27 0.95 -6.32
CA LEU A 41 4.68 2.05 -7.06
C LEU A 41 5.68 2.70 -8.04
N SER A 42 6.94 2.86 -7.63
CA SER A 42 7.99 3.41 -8.50
C SER A 42 8.25 2.56 -9.75
N LYS A 43 8.01 1.23 -9.69
CA LYS A 43 8.11 0.36 -10.88
C LYS A 43 7.03 0.67 -11.91
N ILE A 44 5.83 1.04 -11.47
CA ILE A 44 4.71 1.40 -12.36
C ILE A 44 5.11 2.54 -13.30
N CYS A 45 5.68 3.62 -12.77
CA CYS A 45 6.06 4.76 -13.60
C CYS A 45 7.25 4.47 -14.53
N ARG A 46 8.16 3.56 -14.14
CA ARG A 46 9.20 3.05 -15.03
C ARG A 46 8.62 2.24 -16.19
N ASP A 47 7.58 1.44 -15.93
CA ASP A 47 6.92 0.64 -16.97
C ASP A 47 6.09 1.52 -17.91
N VAL A 48 5.42 2.56 -17.39
CA VAL A 48 4.76 3.61 -18.20
C VAL A 48 5.77 4.30 -19.12
N GLN A 49 6.95 4.66 -18.58
CA GLN A 49 8.03 5.26 -19.38
C GLN A 49 8.48 4.35 -20.52
N LYS A 50 8.68 3.05 -20.25
CA LYS A 50 9.08 2.07 -21.28
C LYS A 50 8.00 1.86 -22.35
N THR A 51 6.73 1.90 -21.96
CA THR A 51 5.60 1.58 -22.86
C THR A 51 5.21 2.77 -23.73
N LEU A 52 5.11 3.96 -23.15
CA LEU A 52 4.62 5.15 -23.86
C LEU A 52 5.74 6.07 -24.34
N GLY A 53 6.87 6.15 -23.63
CA GLY A 53 7.97 7.08 -23.97
C GLY A 53 7.64 8.57 -23.86
N ILE A 54 6.43 8.93 -23.42
CA ILE A 54 5.95 10.31 -23.31
C ILE A 54 6.33 10.86 -21.94
N SER A 55 7.20 11.88 -21.91
CA SER A 55 7.70 12.51 -20.68
C SER A 55 6.58 13.02 -19.76
N GLU A 56 5.54 13.63 -20.34
CA GLU A 56 4.39 14.16 -19.60
C GLU A 56 3.61 13.06 -18.87
N SER A 57 3.38 11.91 -19.51
CA SER A 57 2.71 10.76 -18.89
C SER A 57 3.54 10.16 -17.75
N VAL A 58 4.87 10.19 -17.86
CA VAL A 58 5.77 9.72 -16.80
C VAL A 58 5.74 10.67 -15.61
N GLN A 59 5.72 11.98 -15.84
CA GLN A 59 5.61 12.97 -14.78
C GLN A 59 4.26 12.87 -14.05
N ALA A 60 3.15 12.78 -14.79
CA ALA A 60 1.83 12.57 -14.21
C ALA A 60 1.78 11.30 -13.33
N CYS A 61 2.35 10.19 -13.82
CA CYS A 61 2.46 8.96 -13.02
C CYS A 61 3.24 9.18 -11.72
N LYS A 62 4.41 9.82 -11.79
CA LYS A 62 5.25 10.08 -10.60
C LYS A 62 4.51 10.91 -9.57
N SER A 63 3.81 11.96 -10.00
CA SER A 63 3.01 12.80 -9.11
C SER A 63 1.87 12.02 -8.45
N THR A 64 1.12 11.20 -9.20
CA THR A 64 0.06 10.36 -8.63
C THR A 64 0.59 9.34 -7.63
N VAL A 65 1.69 8.66 -7.96
CA VAL A 65 2.35 7.70 -7.07
C VAL A 65 2.83 8.36 -5.79
N GLN A 66 3.40 9.57 -5.88
CA GLN A 66 3.86 10.31 -4.72
C GLN A 66 2.71 10.67 -3.78
N VAL A 67 1.60 11.20 -4.30
CA VAL A 67 0.42 11.52 -3.48
C VAL A 67 -0.12 10.27 -2.78
N LEU A 68 -0.18 9.13 -3.48
CA LEU A 68 -0.62 7.87 -2.87
C LEU A 68 0.33 7.42 -1.74
N PHE A 69 1.64 7.47 -1.99
CA PHE A 69 2.63 7.09 -1.00
C PHE A 69 2.58 8.00 0.24
N ASP A 70 2.48 9.32 0.04
CA ASP A 70 2.38 10.29 1.12
C ASP A 70 1.14 10.03 1.98
N ALA A 71 0.01 9.69 1.36
CA ALA A 71 -1.20 9.31 2.08
C ALA A 71 -0.98 8.07 2.97
N VAL A 72 -0.34 7.01 2.44
CA VAL A 72 -0.06 5.78 3.18
C VAL A 72 0.92 6.03 4.33
N ILE A 73 1.97 6.83 4.13
CA ILE A 73 2.94 7.14 5.19
C ILE A 73 2.29 7.90 6.34
N HIS A 74 1.51 8.94 6.04
CA HIS A 74 0.96 9.83 7.07
C HIS A 74 -0.28 9.26 7.76
N LEU A 75 -1.09 8.46 7.05
CA LEU A 75 -2.35 7.92 7.57
C LEU A 75 -2.26 6.42 7.92
N GLY A 76 -1.12 5.77 7.66
CA GLY A 76 -0.95 4.33 7.77
C GLY A 76 -0.73 3.77 9.18
N CYS A 77 -0.54 4.61 10.20
CA CYS A 77 -0.25 4.13 11.56
C CYS A 77 -1.40 3.31 12.17
N LYS A 78 -2.64 3.84 12.11
CA LYS A 78 -3.81 3.12 12.60
C LYS A 78 -4.04 1.78 11.88
N PRO A 79 -4.13 1.72 10.53
CA PRO A 79 -4.34 0.44 9.84
C PRO A 79 -3.21 -0.55 10.09
N TYR A 80 -1.94 -0.10 10.17
CA TYR A 80 -0.83 -0.97 10.56
C TYR A 80 -1.05 -1.62 11.93
N LEU A 81 -1.38 -0.83 12.95
CA LEU A 81 -1.59 -1.34 14.31
C LEU A 81 -2.80 -2.28 14.39
N ASP A 82 -3.89 -1.95 13.68
CA ASP A 82 -5.09 -2.79 13.62
C ASP A 82 -4.77 -4.14 12.94
N SER A 83 -4.03 -4.15 11.82
CA SER A 83 -3.57 -5.37 11.15
C SER A 83 -2.62 -6.19 12.03
N GLN A 84 -1.66 -5.56 12.71
CA GLN A 84 -0.75 -6.27 13.62
C GLN A 84 -1.49 -6.91 14.80
N ARG A 85 -2.50 -6.24 15.37
CA ARG A 85 -3.35 -6.82 16.41
C ARG A 85 -4.13 -8.04 15.90
N ALA A 86 -4.63 -8.00 14.66
CA ALA A 86 -5.35 -9.12 14.07
C ALA A 86 -4.44 -10.30 13.67
N ALA A 87 -3.21 -9.99 13.25
CA ALA A 87 -2.24 -10.98 12.78
C ALA A 87 -1.47 -11.70 13.90
N CYS A 88 -1.21 -11.01 15.01
CA CYS A 88 -0.45 -11.56 16.13
C CYS A 88 -1.37 -12.27 17.13
N MET A 89 -1.07 -13.53 17.44
CA MET A 89 -1.68 -14.20 18.59
C MET A 89 -0.99 -13.73 19.87
N CYS A 90 -1.71 -12.94 20.67
CA CYS A 90 -1.27 -12.53 21.99
C CYS A 90 -1.44 -13.70 22.97
N GLN A 91 -0.37 -14.16 23.63
CA GLN A 91 -0.45 -15.25 24.62
C GLN A 91 -1.32 -14.93 25.85
N TYR A 92 -1.73 -13.66 26.03
CA TYR A 92 -2.58 -13.20 27.13
C TYR A 92 -4.00 -12.83 26.70
N GLU A 93 -4.36 -13.04 25.42
CA GLU A 93 -5.74 -12.90 24.95
C GLU A 93 -6.54 -14.21 25.04
N ASP A 94 -6.17 -15.10 25.98
CA ASP A 94 -7.11 -16.08 26.52
C ASP A 94 -8.16 -15.30 27.33
N LYS A 95 -9.18 -14.80 26.62
CA LYS A 95 -10.37 -14.26 27.24
C LYS A 95 -10.99 -15.37 28.07
N THR A 96 -10.93 -15.20 29.38
CA THR A 96 -11.94 -15.71 30.30
C THR A 96 -13.27 -15.06 29.93
N ASP A 97 -13.92 -15.58 28.90
CA ASP A 97 -15.35 -15.39 28.69
C ASP A 97 -16.07 -16.32 29.70
N LEU A 98 -16.23 -15.82 30.94
CA LEU A 98 -17.17 -16.35 31.93
C LEU A 98 -18.19 -15.27 32.28
#